data_AF-A0A949XRI8-F1
#
_entry.id   AF-A0A949XRI8-F1
#
_cell.length_a   1.000
_cell.length_b   1.000
_cell.length_c   1.000
_cell.angle_alpha   90.00
_cell.angle_beta   90.00
_cell.angle_gamma   90.00
#
_symmetry.space_group_name_H-M   'P 1'
#
loop_
_entity.id
_entity.type
_entity.pdbx_description
1 polymer ?
#
loop_
_entity_poly.entity_id
_entity_poly.type
_entity_poly.pdbx_seq_one_letter_code
_entity_poly.pdbx_strand_id
1 'polypeptide(L)'
;MNMERPPLDVIKELAQNGRGVRRAPQSGEGFSPDSGRSIHALYATEKSTERALIVGIILLGWSLLIVFRLFDLQVLSHDLLAKRARRQQERLVPVDAQRGSIYDRNGNVLAISSASQFAVVNPKRIPNKDIAAALLAGVLQIDAKRLETSLEVAAASKHHSGYFVVAPHLTDEQASTLRAMNLDWLEIREGSVRSYPNGDLAAHVVGNVDGEGKGAAGIELKLNHELAGIPGETRVERDGKETSYASEVVKQAEPGKNIGLTIDREIQFVAKEALQEAVIKNHADHGSLIAMNPNTGEVLALENYPTYDLNEHLLPGERPVGREDLA
;
A
#
# COMPACT_ATOMS: atom_id res chain seq x y z
N MET A 1 -6.31 35.10 35.67
CA MET A 1 -5.81 35.68 36.93
C MET A 1 -4.31 35.85 36.77
N ASN A 2 -3.80 37.08 36.94
CA ASN A 2 -2.39 37.51 36.92
C ASN A 2 -1.56 37.22 35.65
N MET A 3 -1.11 38.25 34.92
CA MET A 3 0.01 39.17 35.21
C MET A 3 1.38 38.50 35.07
N GLU A 4 2.10 38.82 33.99
CA GLU A 4 3.36 39.57 34.04
C GLU A 4 3.78 40.05 32.62
N ARG A 5 4.31 41.29 32.57
CA ARG A 5 4.87 42.02 31.41
C ARG A 5 6.44 42.03 31.56
N PRO A 6 7.23 42.83 30.79
CA PRO A 6 7.59 42.91 29.35
C PRO A 6 9.16 43.01 29.22
N PRO A 7 9.85 43.88 28.43
CA PRO A 7 9.69 44.48 27.07
C PRO A 7 10.98 44.41 26.19
N LEU A 8 10.92 44.88 24.92
CA LEU A 8 11.86 45.91 24.40
C LEU A 8 11.40 46.53 23.08
N ASP A 9 11.61 47.84 23.04
CA ASP A 9 10.86 48.87 22.35
C ASP A 9 11.22 49.12 20.87
N VAL A 10 10.18 49.54 20.14
CA VAL A 10 10.22 50.16 18.81
C VAL A 10 10.01 51.66 19.00
N ILE A 11 10.95 52.48 18.52
CA ILE A 11 10.89 53.94 18.57
C ILE A 11 10.21 54.48 17.30
N LYS A 12 9.03 55.10 17.47
CA LYS A 12 8.47 56.19 16.64
C LYS A 12 9.18 57.50 17.04
N GLU A 13 9.26 58.56 16.23
CA GLU A 13 8.15 59.52 16.14
C GLU A 13 8.52 60.69 15.21
N LEU A 14 7.50 61.15 14.49
CA LEU A 14 7.45 62.33 13.65
C LEU A 14 6.88 63.52 14.43
N ALA A 15 7.30 64.71 14.00
CA ALA A 15 6.58 65.97 14.01
C ALA A 15 6.46 66.74 15.34
N GLN A 16 7.06 67.94 15.36
CA GLN A 16 6.38 69.12 15.89
C GLN A 16 6.81 70.41 15.17
N ASN A 17 5.80 71.26 15.02
CA ASN A 17 5.74 72.56 14.35
C ASN A 17 6.69 73.63 14.91
N GLY A 18 7.04 74.61 14.08
CA GLY A 18 7.48 75.94 14.53
C GLY A 18 7.47 76.96 13.39
N ARG A 19 6.49 77.87 13.42
CA ARG A 19 6.20 78.87 12.36
C ARG A 19 7.15 80.07 12.40
N GLY A 20 7.53 80.53 11.21
CA GLY A 20 7.40 81.93 10.76
C GLY A 20 8.52 82.92 11.09
N VAL A 21 9.05 83.61 10.04
CA VAL A 21 9.08 85.08 9.88
C VAL A 21 9.40 85.42 8.41
N ARG A 22 8.79 86.50 7.93
CA ARG A 22 8.77 87.10 6.57
C ARG A 22 10.12 87.71 6.12
N ARG A 23 10.41 87.71 4.82
CA ARG A 23 10.60 88.90 3.95
C ARG A 23 10.89 88.50 2.48
N ALA A 24 10.36 89.31 1.56
CA ALA A 24 10.50 89.21 0.11
C ALA A 24 11.59 90.21 -0.40
N PRO A 25 11.74 90.45 -1.72
CA PRO A 25 12.78 89.94 -2.61
C PRO A 25 13.68 91.08 -3.18
N GLN A 26 14.38 90.81 -4.30
CA GLN A 26 15.22 91.71 -5.14
C GLN A 26 16.73 91.65 -4.81
N SER A 27 17.70 91.79 -5.72
CA SER A 27 17.82 91.93 -7.19
C SER A 27 19.31 92.16 -7.46
N GLY A 28 19.79 91.92 -8.69
CA GLY A 28 21.10 92.40 -9.17
C GLY A 28 22.01 91.25 -9.60
N GLU A 29 21.96 90.84 -10.88
CA GLU A 29 22.71 91.42 -12.00
C GLU A 29 24.19 91.05 -11.99
N GLY A 30 24.60 90.38 -13.07
CA GLY A 30 25.98 89.97 -13.34
C GLY A 30 26.09 89.13 -14.60
N PHE A 31 25.67 89.69 -15.74
CA PHE A 31 25.91 89.13 -17.07
C PHE A 31 27.24 89.67 -17.61
N SER A 32 28.20 88.80 -17.92
CA SER A 32 28.97 88.83 -19.18
C SER A 32 30.00 87.71 -19.27
N PRO A 33 30.40 87.34 -20.51
CA PRO A 33 30.53 85.94 -20.91
C PRO A 33 31.99 85.48 -20.93
N ASP A 34 32.21 84.18 -20.72
CA ASP A 34 33.41 83.56 -21.28
C ASP A 34 33.04 82.37 -22.18
N SER A 35 33.35 82.62 -23.44
CA SER A 35 33.49 81.70 -24.56
C SER A 35 34.18 80.40 -24.19
N GLY A 36 33.45 79.28 -24.27
CA GLY A 36 34.02 77.99 -23.93
C GLY A 36 33.26 76.78 -24.47
N ARG A 37 32.99 76.77 -25.78
CA ARG A 37 32.81 75.54 -26.59
C ARG A 37 31.88 74.46 -26.00
N SER A 38 30.62 74.58 -26.36
CA SER A 38 29.71 73.46 -26.60
C SER A 38 30.25 72.52 -27.70
N ILE A 39 31.04 71.48 -27.37
CA ILE A 39 31.23 70.33 -28.29
C ILE A 39 31.59 69.00 -27.57
N HIS A 40 31.10 68.69 -26.36
CA HIS A 40 31.37 67.36 -25.75
C HIS A 40 30.15 66.61 -25.19
N ALA A 41 28.94 67.13 -25.35
CA ALA A 41 27.73 66.49 -24.84
C ALA A 41 26.97 65.62 -25.87
N LEU A 42 27.48 65.47 -27.10
CA LEU A 42 26.80 64.69 -28.17
C LEU A 42 27.51 63.39 -28.57
N TYR A 43 28.67 63.06 -27.98
CA TYR A 43 29.43 61.84 -28.34
C TYR A 43 29.43 60.73 -27.28
N ALA A 44 28.68 60.88 -26.19
CA ALA A 44 28.63 59.90 -25.09
C ALA A 44 27.42 58.96 -25.13
N THR A 45 26.59 59.01 -26.19
CA THR A 45 25.40 58.16 -26.33
C THR A 45 25.56 57.06 -27.39
N GLU A 46 26.35 57.25 -28.45
CA GLU A 46 26.52 56.26 -29.53
C GLU A 46 27.14 54.94 -29.05
N LYS A 47 28.16 55.01 -28.19
CA LYS A 47 28.87 53.82 -27.70
C LYS A 47 28.04 52.99 -26.69
N SER A 48 27.04 53.61 -26.06
CA SER A 48 26.09 52.95 -25.15
C SER A 48 24.98 52.25 -25.93
N THR A 49 24.49 52.88 -27.01
CA THR A 49 23.49 52.29 -27.90
C THR A 49 24.02 51.10 -28.69
N GLU A 50 25.30 51.11 -29.11
CA GLU A 50 25.93 49.96 -29.77
C GLU A 50 26.04 48.74 -28.85
N ARG A 51 26.45 48.95 -27.59
CA ARG A 51 26.51 47.88 -26.58
C ARG A 51 25.13 47.35 -26.23
N ALA A 52 24.13 48.24 -26.10
CA ALA A 52 22.74 47.85 -25.87
C ALA A 52 22.15 47.07 -27.05
N LEU A 53 22.50 47.42 -28.29
CA LEU A 53 22.10 46.70 -29.50
C LEU A 53 22.73 45.31 -29.56
N ILE A 54 24.03 45.19 -29.26
CA ILE A 54 24.72 43.89 -29.19
C ILE A 54 24.08 42.99 -28.13
N VAL A 55 23.82 43.53 -26.93
CA VAL A 55 23.13 42.79 -25.86
C VAL A 55 21.71 42.40 -26.30
N GLY A 56 20.98 43.28 -26.98
CA GLY A 56 19.66 43.00 -27.53
C GLY A 56 19.67 41.87 -28.55
N ILE A 57 20.65 41.85 -29.45
CA ILE A 57 20.83 40.77 -30.45
C ILE A 57 21.18 39.44 -29.77
N ILE A 58 22.06 39.46 -28.76
CA ILE A 58 22.40 38.27 -27.99
C ILE A 58 21.16 37.73 -27.26
N LEU A 59 20.38 38.60 -26.61
CA LEU A 59 19.14 38.22 -25.93
C LEU A 59 18.09 37.68 -26.91
N LEU A 60 17.95 38.30 -28.08
CA LEU A 60 17.05 37.82 -29.14
C LEU A 60 17.47 36.44 -29.65
N GLY A 61 18.78 36.24 -29.90
CA GLY A 61 19.33 34.95 -30.30
C GLY A 61 19.10 33.87 -29.25
N TRP A 62 19.29 34.20 -27.97
CA TRP A 62 18.98 33.31 -26.85
C TRP A 62 17.48 32.99 -26.75
N SER A 63 16.63 33.99 -26.91
CA SER A 63 15.18 33.82 -26.90
C SER A 63 14.72 32.89 -28.03
N LEU A 64 15.24 33.07 -29.23
CA LEU A 64 14.95 32.20 -30.38
C LEU A 64 15.41 30.75 -30.14
N LEU A 65 16.58 30.55 -29.52
CA LEU A 65 17.07 29.22 -29.17
C LEU A 65 16.16 28.52 -28.16
N ILE A 66 15.67 29.25 -27.14
CA ILE A 66 14.71 28.73 -26.16
C ILE A 66 13.38 28.38 -26.84
N VAL A 67 12.83 29.27 -27.69
CA VAL A 67 11.58 29.03 -28.42
C VAL A 67 11.69 27.80 -29.32
N PHE A 68 12.81 27.67 -30.05
CA PHE A 68 13.07 26.50 -30.88
C PHE A 68 13.13 25.22 -30.04
N ARG A 69 13.81 25.25 -28.88
CA ARG A 69 13.87 24.10 -27.98
C ARG A 69 12.49 23.76 -27.40
N LEU A 70 11.66 24.75 -27.09
CA LEU A 70 10.28 24.52 -26.68
C LEU A 70 9.45 23.89 -27.81
N PHE A 71 9.60 24.37 -29.05
CA PHE A 71 8.91 23.79 -30.20
C PHE A 71 9.30 22.32 -30.44
N ASP A 72 10.59 22.00 -30.34
CA ASP A 72 11.11 20.64 -30.42
C ASP A 72 10.50 19.73 -29.32
N LEU A 73 10.44 20.22 -28.08
CA LEU A 73 9.86 19.47 -26.97
C LEU A 73 8.32 19.33 -27.07
N GLN A 74 7.62 20.39 -27.45
CA GLN A 74 6.16 20.45 -27.42
C GLN A 74 5.48 19.91 -28.68
N VAL A 75 6.14 19.94 -29.84
CA VAL A 75 5.56 19.55 -31.13
C VAL A 75 6.21 18.28 -31.66
N LEU A 76 7.54 18.26 -31.82
CA LEU A 76 8.25 17.10 -32.37
C LEU A 76 8.30 15.93 -31.38
N SER A 77 8.51 16.23 -30.10
CA SER A 77 8.59 15.23 -29.02
C SER A 77 7.28 15.02 -28.26
N HIS A 78 6.18 15.66 -28.69
CA HIS A 78 4.88 15.62 -27.99
C HIS A 78 4.44 14.20 -27.70
N ASP A 79 4.33 13.37 -28.74
CA ASP A 79 3.76 12.03 -28.63
C ASP A 79 4.59 11.13 -27.72
N LEU A 80 5.91 11.29 -27.76
CA LEU A 80 6.83 10.50 -26.96
C LEU A 80 6.79 10.94 -25.49
N LEU A 81 6.79 12.25 -25.22
CA LEU A 81 6.67 12.79 -23.86
C LEU A 81 5.28 12.54 -23.26
N ALA A 82 4.21 12.67 -24.05
CA ALA A 82 2.84 12.37 -23.63
C ALA A 82 2.65 10.87 -23.36
N LYS A 83 3.25 9.97 -24.16
CA LYS A 83 3.25 8.52 -23.86
C LYS A 83 4.04 8.19 -22.60
N ARG A 84 5.18 8.84 -22.36
CA ARG A 84 5.95 8.67 -21.12
C ARG A 84 5.18 9.19 -19.91
N ALA A 85 4.54 10.36 -20.02
CA ALA A 85 3.69 10.91 -18.98
C ALA A 85 2.51 9.99 -18.66
N ARG A 86 1.79 9.50 -19.68
CA ARG A 86 0.71 8.52 -19.50
C ARG A 86 1.19 7.24 -18.83
N ARG A 87 2.31 6.65 -19.26
CA ARG A 87 2.88 5.45 -18.60
C ARG A 87 3.29 5.67 -17.15
N GLN A 88 3.58 6.91 -16.78
CA GLN A 88 3.98 7.27 -15.42
C GLN A 88 2.76 7.59 -14.53
N GLN A 89 1.67 8.07 -15.12
CA GLN A 89 0.43 8.40 -14.42
C GLN A 89 -0.54 7.21 -14.36
N GLU A 90 -0.59 6.39 -15.41
CA GLU A 90 -1.45 5.21 -15.53
C GLU A 90 -0.70 3.97 -15.04
N ARG A 91 -1.22 3.35 -13.97
CA ARG A 91 -0.75 2.05 -13.50
C ARG A 91 -1.86 1.04 -13.67
N LEU A 92 -1.55 -0.09 -14.32
CA LEU A 92 -2.40 -1.27 -14.27
C LEU A 92 -2.19 -1.96 -12.93
N VAL A 93 -3.27 -2.11 -12.18
CA VAL A 93 -3.31 -2.82 -10.89
C VAL A 93 -4.14 -4.09 -11.10
N PRO A 94 -3.58 -5.28 -10.82
CA PRO A 94 -4.36 -6.51 -10.88
C PRO A 94 -5.46 -6.47 -9.83
N VAL A 95 -6.65 -6.94 -10.18
CA VAL A 95 -7.76 -7.13 -9.25
C VAL A 95 -7.92 -8.62 -9.04
N ASP A 96 -7.73 -9.07 -7.80
CA ASP A 96 -7.83 -10.48 -7.46
C ASP A 96 -9.25 -11.01 -7.74
N ALA A 97 -9.31 -12.19 -8.34
CA ALA A 97 -10.56 -12.89 -8.57
C ALA A 97 -11.07 -13.54 -7.28
N GLN A 98 -12.38 -13.67 -7.16
CA GLN A 98 -12.96 -14.43 -6.05
C GLN A 98 -12.66 -15.91 -6.25
N ARG A 99 -11.96 -16.50 -5.28
CA ARG A 99 -11.63 -17.92 -5.29
C ARG A 99 -12.88 -18.78 -5.12
N GLY A 100 -12.99 -19.86 -5.88
CA GLY A 100 -14.13 -20.78 -5.87
C GLY A 100 -14.34 -21.44 -4.51
N SER A 101 -15.59 -21.70 -4.14
CA SER A 101 -15.94 -22.32 -2.86
C SER A 101 -15.78 -23.85 -2.94
N ILE A 102 -15.39 -24.47 -1.82
CA ILE A 102 -15.30 -25.93 -1.69
C ILE A 102 -16.47 -26.39 -0.83
N TYR A 103 -17.21 -27.37 -1.34
CA TYR A 103 -18.37 -27.97 -0.69
C TYR A 103 -18.15 -29.44 -0.40
N ASP A 104 -18.85 -29.94 0.62
CA ASP A 104 -19.03 -31.38 0.81
C ASP A 104 -20.05 -31.94 -0.21
N ARG A 105 -20.25 -33.26 -0.18
CA ARG A 105 -21.19 -33.93 -1.10
C ARG A 105 -22.66 -33.51 -0.94
N ASN A 106 -23.02 -32.95 0.22
CA ASN A 106 -24.37 -32.53 0.58
C ASN A 106 -24.58 -31.01 0.38
N GLY A 107 -23.57 -30.29 -0.11
CA GLY A 107 -23.62 -28.84 -0.35
C GLY A 107 -23.24 -27.97 0.87
N ASN A 108 -22.75 -28.56 1.96
CA ASN A 108 -22.21 -27.81 3.09
C ASN A 108 -20.88 -27.16 2.71
N VAL A 109 -20.67 -25.92 3.13
CA VAL A 109 -19.43 -25.17 2.85
C VAL A 109 -18.28 -25.74 3.69
N LEU A 110 -17.19 -26.09 3.02
CA LEU A 110 -15.91 -26.47 3.64
C LEU A 110 -14.90 -25.31 3.58
N ALA A 111 -14.87 -24.58 2.46
CA ALA A 111 -14.05 -23.37 2.31
C ALA A 111 -14.78 -22.33 1.45
N ILE A 112 -14.71 -21.06 1.84
CA ILE A 112 -15.35 -19.95 1.15
C ILE A 112 -14.46 -18.71 1.16
N SER A 113 -14.62 -17.87 0.15
CA SER A 113 -13.91 -16.61 0.04
C SER A 113 -14.87 -15.44 0.18
N SER A 114 -14.57 -14.55 1.12
CA SER A 114 -15.35 -13.34 1.42
C SER A 114 -14.50 -12.08 1.29
N ALA A 115 -15.11 -11.00 0.80
CA ALA A 115 -14.47 -9.69 0.81
C ALA A 115 -14.20 -9.23 2.24
N SER A 116 -12.97 -8.82 2.54
CA SER A 116 -12.53 -8.39 3.87
C SER A 116 -11.42 -7.35 3.76
N GLN A 117 -11.34 -6.47 4.75
CA GLN A 117 -10.15 -5.66 4.99
C GLN A 117 -9.18 -6.48 5.84
N PHE A 118 -7.91 -6.49 5.45
CA PHE A 118 -6.87 -7.23 6.17
C PHE A 118 -5.60 -6.40 6.35
N ALA A 119 -4.91 -6.62 7.48
CA ALA A 119 -3.67 -5.93 7.81
C ALA A 119 -2.47 -6.72 7.32
N VAL A 120 -1.64 -6.09 6.50
CA VAL A 120 -0.37 -6.62 6.03
C VAL A 120 0.77 -5.78 6.58
N VAL A 121 1.80 -6.42 7.10
CA VAL A 121 3.02 -5.74 7.51
C VAL A 121 4.22 -6.23 6.71
N ASN A 122 5.24 -5.38 6.62
CA ASN A 122 6.56 -5.75 6.13
C ASN A 122 7.51 -5.91 7.33
N PRO A 123 7.78 -7.14 7.80
CA PRO A 123 8.56 -7.38 9.02
C PRO A 123 10.00 -6.84 8.96
N LYS A 124 10.55 -6.68 7.75
CA LYS A 124 11.91 -6.15 7.53
C LYS A 124 12.02 -4.64 7.70
N ARG A 125 10.90 -3.93 7.54
CA ARG A 125 10.83 -2.46 7.72
C ARG A 125 10.45 -2.05 9.14
N ILE A 126 10.04 -3.00 9.99
CA ILE A 126 9.66 -2.74 11.39
C ILE A 126 10.91 -2.36 12.21
N PRO A 127 10.97 -1.14 12.78
CA PRO A 127 12.14 -0.70 13.54
C PRO A 127 12.32 -1.45 14.87
N ASN A 128 11.24 -1.62 15.63
CA ASN A 128 11.21 -2.36 16.89
C ASN A 128 9.98 -3.28 16.89
N LYS A 129 10.23 -4.59 16.94
CA LYS A 129 9.20 -5.63 16.80
C LYS A 129 8.36 -5.80 18.06
N ASP A 130 8.95 -5.63 19.24
CA ASP A 130 8.23 -5.65 20.53
C ASP A 130 7.19 -4.52 20.57
N ILE A 131 7.62 -3.28 20.30
CA ILE A 131 6.71 -2.12 20.27
C ILE A 131 5.64 -2.27 19.19
N ALA A 132 6.03 -2.73 17.99
CA ALA A 132 5.08 -2.95 16.91
C ALA A 132 4.05 -4.03 17.26
N ALA A 133 4.48 -5.14 17.86
CA ALA A 133 3.61 -6.22 18.27
C ALA A 133 2.67 -5.77 19.37
N ALA A 134 3.14 -5.05 20.39
CA ALA A 134 2.31 -4.50 21.46
C ALA A 134 1.25 -3.52 20.93
N LEU A 135 1.62 -2.65 19.98
CA LEU A 135 0.72 -1.68 19.36
C LEU A 135 -0.38 -2.38 18.55
N LEU A 136 0.01 -3.32 17.69
CA LEU A 136 -0.94 -4.07 16.86
C LEU A 136 -1.83 -4.98 17.71
N ALA A 137 -1.27 -5.66 18.70
CA ALA A 137 -1.99 -6.50 19.64
C ALA A 137 -3.09 -5.75 20.39
N GLY A 138 -2.82 -4.51 20.81
CA GLY A 138 -3.81 -3.67 21.47
C GLY A 138 -5.03 -3.36 20.60
N VAL A 139 -4.85 -3.14 19.30
CA VAL A 139 -5.95 -2.84 18.36
C VAL A 139 -6.65 -4.11 17.88
N LEU A 140 -5.89 -5.16 17.61
CA LEU A 140 -6.37 -6.41 17.03
C LEU A 140 -6.88 -7.41 18.09
N GLN A 141 -6.64 -7.14 19.37
CA GLN A 141 -6.98 -8.01 20.49
C GLN A 141 -6.36 -9.41 20.38
N ILE A 142 -5.11 -9.47 19.91
CA ILE A 142 -4.31 -10.70 19.76
C ILE A 142 -3.18 -10.74 20.79
N ASP A 143 -2.57 -11.90 20.99
CA ASP A 143 -1.45 -12.04 21.92
C ASP A 143 -0.19 -11.33 21.37
N ALA A 144 0.30 -10.34 22.13
CA ALA A 144 1.44 -9.52 21.74
C ALA A 144 2.74 -10.32 21.62
N LYS A 145 2.96 -11.28 22.53
CA LYS A 145 4.21 -12.05 22.58
C LYS A 145 4.27 -13.08 21.46
N ARG A 146 3.12 -13.68 21.14
CA ARG A 146 2.93 -14.54 19.98
C ARG A 146 3.21 -13.76 18.69
N LEU A 147 2.65 -12.55 18.54
CA LEU A 147 2.88 -11.71 17.37
C LEU A 147 4.36 -11.28 17.24
N GLU A 148 5.00 -10.87 18.33
CA GLU A 148 6.41 -10.47 18.33
C GLU A 148 7.32 -11.56 17.74
N THR A 149 7.20 -12.78 18.28
CA THR A 149 7.97 -13.96 17.83
C THR A 149 7.78 -14.21 16.33
N SER A 150 6.54 -14.04 15.86
CA SER A 150 6.17 -14.21 14.46
C SER A 150 6.86 -13.20 13.55
N LEU A 151 6.89 -11.94 13.97
CA LEU A 151 7.52 -10.85 13.23
C LEU A 151 9.04 -11.04 13.15
N GLU A 152 9.66 -11.58 14.21
CA GLU A 152 11.10 -11.88 14.23
C GLU A 152 11.45 -12.96 13.20
N VAL A 153 10.73 -14.08 13.20
CA VAL A 153 11.02 -15.18 12.30
C VAL A 153 10.61 -14.84 10.86
N ALA A 154 9.51 -14.11 10.66
CA ALA A 154 9.13 -13.61 9.33
C ALA A 154 10.20 -12.66 8.76
N ALA A 155 10.81 -11.81 9.58
CA ALA A 155 11.91 -10.94 9.16
C ALA A 155 13.20 -11.72 8.81
N ALA A 156 13.47 -12.80 9.54
CA ALA A 156 14.62 -13.69 9.31
C ALA A 156 14.47 -14.60 8.09
N SER A 157 13.24 -14.87 7.65
CA SER A 157 12.98 -15.73 6.50
C SER A 157 13.43 -15.09 5.18
N LYS A 158 14.13 -15.88 4.36
CA LYS A 158 14.51 -15.47 2.99
C LYS A 158 13.32 -15.49 2.01
N HIS A 159 12.30 -16.30 2.29
CA HIS A 159 11.14 -16.51 1.41
C HIS A 159 9.95 -15.57 1.69
N HIS A 160 9.82 -15.04 2.91
CA HIS A 160 8.70 -14.17 3.35
C HIS A 160 9.09 -12.70 3.47
N SER A 161 10.04 -12.31 2.62
CA SER A 161 10.84 -11.11 2.68
C SER A 161 10.05 -9.83 2.30
N GLY A 162 8.98 -9.51 3.02
CA GLY A 162 8.32 -8.21 2.95
C GLY A 162 6.80 -8.20 2.99
N TYR A 163 6.16 -9.36 3.13
CA TYR A 163 4.70 -9.49 3.15
C TYR A 163 4.28 -10.49 4.23
N PHE A 164 3.55 -10.02 5.24
CA PHE A 164 3.05 -10.84 6.34
C PHE A 164 1.64 -10.37 6.73
N VAL A 165 0.65 -11.26 6.64
CA VAL A 165 -0.74 -10.96 7.01
C VAL A 165 -0.90 -11.13 8.52
N VAL A 166 -1.12 -10.02 9.23
CA VAL A 166 -1.29 -10.01 10.70
C VAL A 166 -2.72 -10.35 11.08
N ALA A 167 -3.69 -9.77 10.38
CA ALA A 167 -5.10 -9.96 10.65
C ALA A 167 -5.88 -10.12 9.34
N PRO A 168 -6.47 -11.30 9.07
CA PRO A 168 -7.25 -11.56 7.85
C PRO A 168 -8.62 -10.85 7.85
N HIS A 169 -9.12 -10.48 9.02
CA HIS A 169 -10.40 -9.77 9.17
C HIS A 169 -10.24 -8.58 10.09
N LEU A 170 -10.48 -7.39 9.54
CA LEU A 170 -10.52 -6.13 10.29
C LEU A 170 -11.94 -5.59 10.28
N THR A 171 -12.37 -5.08 11.43
CA THR A 171 -13.52 -4.18 11.47
C THR A 171 -13.14 -2.81 10.89
N ASP A 172 -14.13 -2.05 10.43
CA ASP A 172 -13.90 -0.67 9.93
C ASP A 172 -13.23 0.21 11.00
N GLU A 173 -13.56 -0.01 12.28
CA GLU A 173 -12.94 0.68 13.41
C GLU A 173 -11.45 0.32 13.57
N GLN A 174 -11.11 -0.97 13.49
CA GLN A 174 -9.70 -1.41 13.54
C GLN A 174 -8.94 -0.89 12.33
N ALA A 175 -9.50 -1.00 11.14
CA ALA A 175 -8.87 -0.54 9.91
C ALA A 175 -8.64 0.97 9.89
N SER A 176 -9.61 1.77 10.34
CA SER A 176 -9.45 3.23 10.45
C SER A 176 -8.41 3.62 11.50
N THR A 177 -8.41 2.95 12.66
CA THR A 177 -7.41 3.17 13.72
C THR A 177 -6.00 2.87 13.22
N LEU A 178 -5.81 1.73 12.55
CA LEU A 178 -4.52 1.33 11.98
C LEU A 178 -4.06 2.27 10.85
N ARG A 179 -4.97 2.72 9.97
CA ARG A 179 -4.66 3.72 8.94
C ARG A 179 -4.24 5.06 9.55
N ALA A 180 -4.88 5.48 10.64
CA ALA A 180 -4.57 6.74 11.32
C ALA A 180 -3.17 6.75 11.96
N MET A 181 -2.59 5.59 12.28
CA MET A 181 -1.22 5.50 12.81
C MET A 181 -0.15 5.86 11.78
N ASN A 182 -0.47 5.84 10.48
CA ASN A 182 0.42 6.23 9.38
C ASN A 182 1.82 5.56 9.45
N LEU A 183 1.82 4.24 9.70
CA LEU A 183 3.03 3.44 9.82
C LEU A 183 3.52 3.01 8.44
N ASP A 184 4.77 3.27 8.11
CA ASP A 184 5.34 3.04 6.78
C ASP A 184 5.52 1.55 6.42
N TRP A 185 5.45 0.68 7.41
CA TRP A 185 5.59 -0.78 7.31
C TRP A 185 4.25 -1.53 7.45
N LEU A 186 3.13 -0.83 7.64
CA LEU A 186 1.78 -1.39 7.74
C LEU A 186 0.91 -0.90 6.58
N GLU A 187 0.23 -1.84 5.93
CA GLU A 187 -0.70 -1.57 4.84
C GLU A 187 -2.03 -2.27 5.13
N ILE A 188 -3.13 -1.53 5.02
CA ILE A 188 -4.48 -2.11 5.06
C ILE A 188 -4.92 -2.34 3.63
N ARG A 189 -5.14 -3.60 3.29
CA ARG A 189 -5.59 -4.01 1.96
C ARG A 189 -7.05 -4.43 2.00
N GLU A 190 -7.72 -4.20 0.89
CA GLU A 190 -9.05 -4.72 0.61
C GLU A 190 -8.90 -5.85 -0.39
N GLY A 191 -9.51 -6.99 -0.10
CA GLY A 191 -9.44 -8.13 -0.99
C GLY A 191 -10.31 -9.29 -0.53
N SER A 192 -10.07 -10.45 -1.13
CA SER A 192 -10.80 -11.67 -0.83
C SER A 192 -9.98 -12.53 0.12
N VAL A 193 -10.53 -12.81 1.30
CA VAL A 193 -9.89 -13.64 2.33
C VAL A 193 -10.55 -15.01 2.36
N ARG A 194 -9.73 -16.06 2.46
CA ARG A 194 -10.17 -17.45 2.52
C ARG A 194 -10.54 -17.81 3.96
N SER A 195 -11.75 -18.35 4.15
CA SER A 195 -12.28 -18.78 5.44
C SER A 195 -12.72 -20.24 5.37
N TYR A 196 -12.49 -20.97 6.46
CA TYR A 196 -12.79 -22.39 6.61
C TYR A 196 -13.77 -22.57 7.78
N PRO A 197 -15.10 -22.55 7.54
CA PRO A 197 -16.09 -22.50 8.61
C PRO A 197 -16.03 -23.69 9.60
N ASN A 198 -15.47 -24.83 9.18
CA ASN A 198 -15.37 -26.03 9.99
C ASN A 198 -14.01 -26.17 10.69
N GLY A 199 -13.15 -25.15 10.63
CA GLY A 199 -11.87 -25.08 11.33
C GLY A 199 -10.93 -26.22 10.97
N ASP A 200 -10.81 -27.19 11.89
CA ASP A 200 -9.92 -28.34 11.81
C ASP A 200 -10.56 -29.59 11.18
N LEU A 201 -11.86 -29.57 10.89
CA LEU A 201 -12.54 -30.68 10.23
C LEU A 201 -12.08 -30.82 8.77
N ALA A 202 -11.61 -32.01 8.40
CA ALA A 202 -11.06 -32.29 7.07
C ALA A 202 -9.88 -31.37 6.69
N ALA A 203 -9.11 -30.88 7.67
CA ALA A 203 -8.00 -29.96 7.45
C ALA A 203 -7.00 -30.45 6.40
N HIS A 204 -6.56 -31.72 6.49
CA HIS A 204 -5.63 -32.32 5.53
C HIS A 204 -6.22 -32.53 4.14
N VAL A 205 -7.54 -32.70 4.04
CA VAL A 205 -8.21 -32.89 2.74
C VAL A 205 -8.38 -31.56 2.04
N VAL A 206 -9.00 -30.58 2.71
CA VAL A 206 -9.25 -29.27 2.14
C VAL A 206 -7.92 -28.56 1.89
N GLY A 207 -7.04 -28.55 2.89
CA GLY A 207 -5.80 -27.80 2.89
C GLY A 207 -6.02 -26.30 3.03
N ASN A 208 -4.93 -25.54 3.05
CA ASN A 208 -4.95 -24.10 3.25
C ASN A 208 -4.41 -23.33 2.03
N VAL A 209 -4.47 -22.00 2.12
CA VAL A 209 -3.82 -21.07 1.19
C VAL A 209 -2.65 -20.37 1.88
N ASP A 210 -1.70 -19.88 1.08
CA ASP A 210 -0.63 -19.00 1.55
C ASP A 210 -1.10 -17.55 1.70
N GLY A 211 -0.21 -16.66 2.15
CA GLY A 211 -0.53 -15.24 2.33
C GLY A 211 -0.88 -14.49 1.02
N GLU A 212 -0.52 -15.06 -0.13
CA GLU A 212 -0.85 -14.51 -1.45
C GLU A 212 -2.16 -15.12 -2.02
N GLY A 213 -2.84 -15.99 -1.27
CA GLY A 213 -4.08 -16.63 -1.69
C GLY A 213 -3.91 -17.81 -2.66
N LYS A 214 -2.68 -18.32 -2.82
CA LYS A 214 -2.40 -19.53 -3.60
C LYS A 214 -2.56 -20.76 -2.71
N GLY A 215 -3.11 -21.84 -3.25
CA GLY A 215 -3.24 -23.10 -2.53
C GLY A 215 -1.89 -23.65 -2.08
N ALA A 216 -1.77 -23.98 -0.79
CA ALA A 216 -0.54 -24.44 -0.16
C ALA A 216 -0.55 -25.95 0.15
N ALA A 217 -1.70 -26.51 0.53
CA ALA A 217 -1.88 -27.96 0.78
C ALA A 217 -3.21 -28.49 0.25
N GLY A 218 -3.38 -29.82 0.32
CA GLY A 218 -4.65 -30.50 0.07
C GLY A 218 -5.28 -30.19 -1.31
N ILE A 219 -6.61 -30.12 -1.31
CA ILE A 219 -7.40 -29.74 -2.49
C ILE A 219 -7.13 -28.30 -2.92
N GLU A 220 -6.89 -27.39 -1.98
CA GLU A 220 -6.53 -26.00 -2.28
C GLU A 220 -5.31 -25.92 -3.21
N LEU A 221 -4.25 -26.69 -2.92
CA LEU A 221 -3.07 -26.80 -3.77
C LEU A 221 -3.38 -27.54 -5.07
N LYS A 222 -4.01 -28.71 -4.98
CA LYS A 222 -4.23 -29.60 -6.15
C LYS A 222 -5.10 -28.94 -7.22
N LEU A 223 -6.14 -28.22 -6.81
CA LEU A 223 -7.10 -27.56 -7.70
C LEU A 223 -6.90 -26.04 -7.73
N ASN A 224 -5.73 -25.54 -7.35
CA ASN A 224 -5.46 -24.10 -7.30
C ASN A 224 -5.80 -23.37 -8.61
N HIS A 225 -5.51 -23.98 -9.76
CA HIS A 225 -5.80 -23.40 -11.07
C HIS A 225 -7.32 -23.26 -11.33
N GLU A 226 -8.12 -24.19 -10.85
CA GLU A 226 -9.59 -24.15 -11.00
C GLU A 226 -10.22 -23.21 -9.97
N LEU A 227 -9.70 -23.23 -8.75
CA LEU A 227 -10.20 -22.43 -7.62
C LEU A 227 -9.81 -20.96 -7.73
N ALA A 228 -8.64 -20.59 -8.24
CA ALA A 228 -8.14 -19.20 -8.18
C ALA A 228 -8.93 -18.21 -9.04
N GLY A 229 -9.54 -18.68 -10.14
CA GLY A 229 -10.15 -17.78 -11.14
C GLY A 229 -9.11 -17.03 -11.96
N ILE A 230 -9.56 -16.03 -12.73
CA ILE A 230 -8.70 -15.22 -13.59
C ILE A 230 -8.72 -13.79 -13.07
N PRO A 231 -7.57 -13.23 -12.65
CA PRO A 231 -7.52 -11.86 -12.15
C PRO A 231 -7.92 -10.86 -13.25
N GLY A 232 -8.62 -9.82 -12.80
CA GLY A 232 -8.97 -8.66 -13.63
C GLY A 232 -7.83 -7.64 -13.66
N GLU A 233 -8.01 -6.58 -14.43
CA GLU A 233 -7.09 -5.46 -14.52
C GLU A 233 -7.87 -4.16 -14.40
N THR A 234 -7.46 -3.31 -13.46
CA THR A 234 -7.96 -1.95 -13.33
C THR A 234 -6.84 -0.97 -13.64
N ARG A 235 -7.12 -0.02 -14.53
CA ARG A 235 -6.25 1.12 -14.78
C ARG A 235 -6.54 2.18 -13.73
N VAL A 236 -5.50 2.57 -13.00
CA VAL A 236 -5.59 3.59 -11.97
C VAL A 236 -4.70 4.76 -12.38
N GLU A 237 -5.27 5.96 -12.40
CA GLU A 237 -4.51 7.20 -12.55
C GLU A 237 -4.09 7.74 -11.18
N ARG A 238 -2.78 7.92 -10.98
CA ARG A 238 -2.19 8.35 -9.71
C ARG A 238 -1.56 9.74 -9.86
N ASP A 239 -1.92 10.67 -8.98
CA ASP A 239 -1.24 11.98 -8.87
C ASP A 239 0.04 11.86 -8.01
N GLY A 240 0.88 12.89 -8.02
CA GLY A 240 2.14 12.97 -7.26
C GLY A 240 2.01 12.88 -5.73
N LYS A 241 0.78 12.83 -5.20
CA LYS A 241 0.44 12.57 -3.78
C LYS A 241 -0.16 11.17 -3.53
N GLU A 242 0.00 10.25 -4.48
CA GLU A 242 -0.41 8.84 -4.36
C GLU A 242 -1.92 8.55 -4.24
N THR A 243 -2.78 9.57 -4.27
CA THR A 243 -4.24 9.42 -4.30
C THR A 243 -4.70 9.00 -5.70
N SER A 244 -5.52 7.95 -5.78
CA SER A 244 -6.14 7.46 -7.02
C SER A 244 -7.40 8.26 -7.33
N TYR A 245 -7.50 8.85 -8.52
CA TYR A 245 -8.64 9.74 -8.87
C TYR A 245 -9.65 9.10 -9.81
N ALA A 246 -9.21 8.17 -10.65
CA ALA A 246 -10.05 7.47 -11.61
C ALA A 246 -9.58 6.01 -11.73
N SER A 247 -10.54 5.10 -11.66
CA SER A 247 -10.35 3.69 -11.96
C SER A 247 -11.19 3.31 -13.17
N GLU A 248 -10.53 2.80 -14.20
CA GLU A 248 -11.19 2.20 -15.35
C GLU A 248 -10.94 0.68 -15.31
N VAL A 249 -12.00 -0.11 -15.26
CA VAL A 249 -11.88 -1.57 -15.35
C VAL A 249 -11.50 -1.91 -16.79
N VAL A 250 -10.24 -2.28 -17.00
CA VAL A 250 -9.71 -2.70 -18.31
C VAL A 250 -10.13 -4.14 -18.60
N LYS A 251 -10.13 -4.98 -17.57
CA LYS A 251 -10.55 -6.37 -17.63
C LYS A 251 -11.26 -6.78 -16.35
N GLN A 252 -12.46 -7.33 -16.46
CA GLN A 252 -13.19 -7.84 -15.30
C GLN A 252 -12.54 -9.14 -14.80
N ALA A 253 -12.48 -9.31 -13.48
CA ALA A 253 -12.03 -10.55 -12.86
C ALA A 253 -13.10 -11.65 -13.06
N GLU A 254 -12.65 -12.87 -13.36
CA GLU A 254 -13.52 -14.04 -13.49
C GLU A 254 -13.38 -14.91 -12.24
N PRO A 255 -14.48 -15.17 -11.50
CA PRO A 255 -14.43 -16.02 -10.31
C PRO A 255 -13.93 -17.44 -10.62
N GLY A 256 -13.27 -18.05 -9.66
CA GLY A 256 -12.88 -19.44 -9.72
C GLY A 256 -14.07 -20.40 -9.69
N LYS A 257 -13.82 -21.64 -10.10
CA LYS A 257 -14.83 -22.69 -10.12
C LYS A 257 -15.09 -23.22 -8.72
N ASN A 258 -16.36 -23.43 -8.41
CA ASN A 258 -16.77 -24.12 -7.20
C ASN A 258 -16.52 -25.62 -7.35
N ILE A 259 -16.02 -26.25 -6.29
CA ILE A 259 -15.69 -27.68 -6.27
C ILE A 259 -16.53 -28.37 -5.20
N GLY A 260 -17.21 -29.46 -5.57
CA GLY A 260 -17.85 -30.38 -4.63
C GLY A 260 -16.95 -31.59 -4.39
N LEU A 261 -16.71 -31.91 -3.13
CA LEU A 261 -15.96 -33.11 -2.72
C LEU A 261 -16.91 -34.29 -2.50
N THR A 262 -16.33 -35.49 -2.50
CA THR A 262 -17.05 -36.72 -2.10
C THR A 262 -17.17 -36.85 -0.58
N ILE A 263 -16.41 -36.05 0.16
CA ILE A 263 -16.44 -36.01 1.62
C ILE A 263 -17.84 -35.69 2.10
N ASP A 264 -18.28 -36.43 3.11
CA ASP A 264 -19.50 -36.16 3.86
C ASP A 264 -19.10 -35.54 5.20
N ARG A 265 -19.56 -34.32 5.46
CA ARG A 265 -19.18 -33.57 6.67
C ARG A 265 -19.59 -34.29 7.96
N GLU A 266 -20.70 -35.02 7.96
CA GLU A 266 -21.17 -35.72 9.17
C GLU A 266 -20.33 -36.97 9.43
N ILE A 267 -20.05 -37.76 8.39
CA ILE A 267 -19.17 -38.94 8.50
C ILE A 267 -17.75 -38.50 8.89
N GLN A 268 -17.26 -37.39 8.31
CA GLN A 268 -15.97 -36.82 8.65
C GLN A 268 -15.89 -36.44 10.13
N PHE A 269 -16.93 -35.80 10.67
CA PHE A 269 -16.97 -35.41 12.07
C PHE A 269 -16.89 -36.62 13.00
N VAL A 270 -17.70 -37.65 12.73
CA VAL A 270 -17.67 -38.90 13.51
C VAL A 270 -16.32 -39.61 13.39
N ALA A 271 -15.73 -39.64 12.19
CA ALA A 271 -14.40 -40.21 11.97
C ALA A 271 -13.31 -39.50 12.79
N LYS A 272 -13.37 -38.17 12.86
CA LYS A 272 -12.46 -37.35 13.65
C LYS A 272 -12.57 -37.65 15.15
N GLU A 273 -13.79 -37.65 15.70
CA GLU A 273 -13.99 -37.96 17.12
C GLU A 273 -13.52 -39.38 17.46
N ALA A 274 -13.87 -40.36 16.64
CA ALA A 274 -13.48 -41.76 16.85
C ALA A 274 -11.96 -41.96 16.77
N LEU A 275 -11.28 -41.33 15.81
CA LEU A 275 -9.84 -41.40 15.67
C LEU A 275 -9.13 -40.74 16.85
N GLN A 276 -9.58 -39.54 17.25
CA GLN A 276 -9.02 -38.81 18.38
C GLN A 276 -9.16 -39.62 19.69
N GLU A 277 -10.35 -40.18 19.96
CA GLU A 277 -10.56 -41.03 21.13
C GLU A 277 -9.63 -42.25 21.11
N ALA A 278 -9.51 -42.92 19.96
CA ALA A 278 -8.65 -44.08 19.80
C ALA A 278 -7.17 -43.75 20.03
N VAL A 279 -6.67 -42.65 19.48
CA VAL A 279 -5.26 -42.23 19.64
C VAL A 279 -4.96 -41.89 21.10
N ILE A 280 -5.81 -41.09 21.75
CA ILE A 280 -5.65 -40.71 23.16
C ILE A 280 -5.69 -41.94 24.07
N LYS A 281 -6.67 -42.83 23.86
CA LYS A 281 -6.85 -44.04 24.67
C LYS A 281 -5.66 -45.00 24.57
N ASN A 282 -5.02 -45.08 23.41
CA ASN A 282 -3.89 -45.97 23.17
C ASN A 282 -2.52 -45.29 23.38
N HIS A 283 -2.50 -44.01 23.79
CA HIS A 283 -1.28 -43.21 23.90
C HIS A 283 -0.42 -43.26 22.61
N ALA A 284 -1.07 -43.26 21.45
CA ALA A 284 -0.38 -43.20 20.17
C ALA A 284 -0.01 -41.76 19.83
N ASP A 285 1.08 -41.58 19.07
CA ASP A 285 1.50 -40.23 18.63
C ASP A 285 0.69 -39.75 17.42
N HIS A 286 0.26 -40.67 16.55
CA HIS A 286 -0.41 -40.37 15.28
C HIS A 286 -1.48 -41.42 14.96
N GLY A 287 -2.41 -41.06 14.07
CA GLY A 287 -3.38 -41.99 13.53
C GLY A 287 -3.99 -41.50 12.21
N SER A 288 -4.51 -42.41 11.40
CA SER A 288 -5.22 -42.11 10.16
C SER A 288 -6.46 -42.98 10.02
N LEU A 289 -7.53 -42.41 9.46
CA LEU A 289 -8.80 -43.10 9.23
C LEU A 289 -9.34 -42.72 7.85
N ILE A 290 -9.76 -43.74 7.08
CA ILE A 290 -10.43 -43.56 5.79
C ILE A 290 -11.76 -44.31 5.82
N ALA A 291 -12.84 -43.61 5.49
CA ALA A 291 -14.14 -44.21 5.22
C ALA A 291 -14.47 -44.05 3.73
N MET A 292 -14.80 -45.14 3.05
CA MET A 292 -15.07 -45.14 1.61
C MET A 292 -16.36 -45.90 1.28
N ASN A 293 -17.03 -45.48 0.21
CA ASN A 293 -18.12 -46.25 -0.37
C ASN A 293 -17.53 -47.36 -1.28
N PRO A 294 -17.70 -48.65 -0.94
CA PRO A 294 -17.11 -49.74 -1.71
C PRO A 294 -17.72 -49.92 -3.10
N ASN A 295 -18.93 -49.40 -3.35
CA ASN A 295 -19.61 -49.54 -4.64
C ASN A 295 -19.14 -48.51 -5.67
N THR A 296 -18.77 -47.30 -5.22
CA THR A 296 -18.41 -46.17 -6.09
C THR A 296 -16.92 -45.82 -6.02
N GLY A 297 -16.21 -46.26 -4.97
CA GLY A 297 -14.85 -45.85 -4.68
C GLY A 297 -14.72 -44.44 -4.11
N GLU A 298 -15.84 -43.74 -3.86
CA GLU A 298 -15.85 -42.41 -3.27
C GLU A 298 -15.33 -42.44 -1.83
N VAL A 299 -14.43 -41.52 -1.50
CA VAL A 299 -13.96 -41.31 -0.13
C VAL A 299 -14.96 -40.40 0.58
N LEU A 300 -15.57 -40.91 1.65
CA LEU A 300 -16.58 -40.22 2.45
C LEU A 300 -15.97 -39.48 3.64
N ALA A 301 -14.89 -40.03 4.21
CA ALA A 301 -14.09 -39.34 5.19
C ALA A 301 -12.62 -39.73 5.10
N LEU A 302 -11.73 -38.77 5.34
CA LEU A 302 -10.29 -38.98 5.45
C LEU A 302 -9.77 -38.03 6.52
N GLU A 303 -9.33 -38.59 7.64
CA GLU A 303 -8.84 -37.82 8.79
C GLU A 303 -7.49 -38.34 9.25
N ASN A 304 -6.63 -37.43 9.71
CA ASN A 304 -5.40 -37.77 10.40
C ASN A 304 -5.34 -37.04 11.76
N TYR A 305 -4.66 -37.67 12.72
CA TYR A 305 -4.35 -37.09 14.00
C TYR A 305 -2.80 -37.05 14.17
N PRO A 306 -2.23 -35.94 14.67
CA PRO A 306 -2.89 -34.69 15.05
C PRO A 306 -3.44 -33.92 13.84
N THR A 307 -4.48 -33.13 14.09
CA THR A 307 -5.10 -32.22 13.11
C THR A 307 -4.80 -30.76 13.47
N TYR A 308 -5.27 -29.82 12.65
CA TYR A 308 -5.00 -28.39 12.82
C TYR A 308 -6.15 -27.52 12.30
N ASP A 309 -6.32 -26.31 12.85
CA ASP A 309 -7.34 -25.37 12.37
C ASP A 309 -6.89 -24.64 11.11
N LEU A 310 -7.61 -24.79 10.00
CA LEU A 310 -7.28 -24.12 8.73
C LEU A 310 -7.29 -22.59 8.79
N ASN A 311 -8.01 -21.99 9.74
CA ASN A 311 -8.04 -20.53 9.93
C ASN A 311 -6.89 -20.03 10.80
N GLU A 312 -6.23 -20.92 11.56
CA GLU A 312 -5.06 -20.53 12.32
C GLU A 312 -3.87 -20.40 11.37
N HIS A 313 -3.29 -19.22 11.32
CA HIS A 313 -2.07 -19.00 10.55
C HIS A 313 -0.89 -19.52 11.36
N LEU A 314 -0.13 -20.46 10.78
CA LEU A 314 1.15 -20.86 11.35
C LEU A 314 2.06 -19.64 11.36
N LEU A 315 2.46 -19.23 12.55
CA LEU A 315 3.42 -18.16 12.67
C LEU A 315 4.81 -18.72 12.44
N PRO A 316 5.69 -18.00 11.70
CA PRO A 316 7.01 -18.52 11.43
C PRO A 316 7.73 -18.87 12.76
N GLY A 317 8.23 -20.11 12.87
CA GLY A 317 8.90 -20.62 14.08
C GLY A 317 8.02 -21.45 15.02
N GLU A 318 6.70 -21.49 14.82
CA GLU A 318 5.81 -22.44 15.51
C GLU A 318 6.03 -23.86 14.96
N ARG A 319 5.84 -24.87 15.83
CA ARG A 319 5.87 -26.27 15.39
C ARG A 319 4.58 -26.54 14.60
N PRO A 320 4.67 -27.05 13.36
CA PRO A 320 3.50 -27.36 12.55
C PRO A 320 2.87 -28.68 13.02
N VAL A 321 2.34 -28.72 14.25
CA VAL A 321 1.69 -29.91 14.81
C VAL A 321 0.49 -30.27 13.93
N GLY A 322 0.52 -31.46 13.34
CA GLY A 322 -0.51 -31.91 12.41
C GLY A 322 -0.47 -31.24 11.03
N ARG A 323 0.50 -30.34 10.80
CA ARG A 323 0.77 -29.63 9.54
C ARG A 323 2.13 -30.00 8.96
N GLU A 324 2.63 -31.20 9.27
CA GLU A 324 3.97 -31.60 8.84
C GLU A 324 4.10 -31.70 7.31
N ASP A 325 2.98 -31.74 6.59
CA ASP A 325 2.91 -31.66 5.13
C ASP A 325 3.25 -30.27 4.56
N LEU A 326 3.21 -29.23 5.40
CA LEU A 326 3.53 -27.84 5.04
C LEU A 326 4.95 -27.40 5.44
N ALA A 327 5.73 -28.28 6.11
CA ALA A 327 7.06 -27.99 6.66
C ALA A 327 8.22 -28.15 5.66
#